data_AF-K3X7V7-F1
#
_entry.id   AF-K3X7V7-F1
#
_cell.length_a   1.000
_cell.length_b   1.000
_cell.length_c   1.000
_cell.angle_alpha   90.00
_cell.angle_beta   90.00
_cell.angle_gamma   90.00
#
_symmetry.space_group_name_H-M   'P 1'
#
loop_
_entity.id
_entity.type
_entity.pdbx_description
1 polymer ?
#
loop_
_entity_poly.entity_id
_entity_poly.type
_entity_poly.pdbx_seq_one_letter_code
_entity_poly.pdbx_strand_id
1 'polypeptide(L)'
;MPPLRSALLLLLLLLAKATVAVRIATQVYSRLACPSVATLYSNCTDGSKSQTCVAYPLTSNRTTGSTPLQDADAGKCYNVVVVEDGQYADAGIEYVAGLPITTESSIDLSNNSIRSLYIDDSSAAGSSKLTKLDLSKNKLASLDGFVIPASVSSLNLSSNLIEKLTFPDSLLNIDSLDVSSNPITSINGSSFAGKISSLGAKNISIISLSNVSIPLSTAYLDLSLDQVSNWSDFRFPGSLITVYASEASISALWKLDFSASEKLQTLHLHDNQIASIEGVKFPPNLKELHLNGSEISRFAIRELDGAVLKSLKSFNATAISVLQCDTPAVKTTVAVAGSDIDLCVLQGKYMRLSQC
;
A
#
# COMPACT_ATOMS: atom_id res chain seq x y z
N MET A 1 -25.20 51.53 -66.80
CA MET A 1 -24.42 51.54 -65.55
C MET A 1 -25.31 50.99 -64.44
N PRO A 2 -25.12 49.74 -63.95
CA PRO A 2 -25.87 49.26 -62.80
C PRO A 2 -25.43 50.05 -61.55
N PRO A 3 -26.31 50.24 -60.57
CA PRO A 3 -26.08 51.24 -59.53
C PRO A 3 -25.04 50.74 -58.52
N LEU A 4 -23.98 51.53 -58.30
CA LEU A 4 -22.94 51.29 -57.30
C LEU A 4 -23.49 50.95 -55.90
N ARG A 5 -24.72 51.39 -55.57
CA ARG A 5 -25.40 51.07 -54.31
C ARG A 5 -25.67 49.57 -54.11
N SER A 6 -25.92 48.81 -55.17
CA SER A 6 -26.20 47.36 -55.05
C SER A 6 -24.93 46.56 -54.78
N ALA A 7 -23.79 46.99 -55.33
CA ALA A 7 -22.50 46.33 -55.11
C ALA A 7 -21.97 46.57 -53.69
N LEU A 8 -22.17 47.78 -53.15
CA LEU A 8 -21.76 48.14 -51.78
C LEU A 8 -22.57 47.36 -50.72
N LEU A 9 -23.88 47.18 -50.94
CA LEU A 9 -24.73 46.41 -50.04
C LEU A 9 -24.37 44.92 -50.04
N LEU A 10 -24.04 44.36 -51.21
CA LEU A 10 -23.57 42.98 -51.35
C LEU A 10 -22.21 42.77 -50.67
N LEU A 11 -21.30 43.74 -50.77
CA LEU A 11 -19.99 43.71 -50.13
C LEU A 11 -20.11 43.80 -48.59
N LEU A 12 -21.01 44.64 -48.08
CA LEU A 12 -21.30 44.74 -46.64
C LEU A 12 -21.95 43.47 -46.08
N LEU A 13 -22.84 42.82 -46.83
CA LEU A 13 -23.42 41.52 -46.48
C LEU A 13 -22.38 40.39 -46.51
N LEU A 14 -21.45 40.40 -47.46
CA LEU A 14 -20.34 39.46 -47.54
C LEU A 14 -19.34 39.67 -46.39
N LEU A 15 -19.01 40.92 -46.04
CA LEU A 15 -18.16 41.25 -44.91
C LEU A 15 -18.83 40.89 -43.57
N ALA A 16 -20.12 41.16 -43.40
CA ALA A 16 -20.86 40.75 -42.20
C ALA A 16 -20.96 39.23 -42.07
N LYS A 17 -21.21 38.50 -43.17
CA LYS A 17 -21.15 37.02 -43.19
C LYS A 17 -19.75 36.51 -42.92
N ALA A 18 -18.70 37.17 -43.41
CA ALA A 18 -17.32 36.82 -43.11
C ALA A 18 -16.96 37.12 -41.64
N THR A 19 -17.49 38.19 -41.04
CA THR A 19 -17.22 38.53 -39.62
C THR A 19 -18.00 37.61 -38.68
N VAL A 20 -19.20 37.18 -39.06
CA VAL A 20 -19.97 36.15 -38.34
C VAL A 20 -19.35 34.77 -38.55
N ALA A 21 -18.87 34.42 -39.75
CA ALA A 21 -18.14 33.17 -39.99
C ALA A 21 -16.78 33.16 -39.28
N VAL A 22 -16.09 34.29 -39.17
CA VAL A 22 -14.83 34.43 -38.40
C VAL A 22 -15.11 34.39 -36.89
N ARG A 23 -16.20 35.00 -36.40
CA ARG A 23 -16.61 34.88 -34.98
C ARG A 23 -17.12 33.49 -34.60
N ILE A 24 -17.76 32.79 -35.53
CA ILE A 24 -18.17 31.39 -35.33
C ILE A 24 -16.95 30.46 -35.46
N ALA A 25 -16.00 30.76 -36.36
CA ALA A 25 -14.76 30.00 -36.51
C ALA A 25 -13.74 30.22 -35.38
N THR A 26 -13.74 31.38 -34.71
CA THR A 26 -12.89 31.63 -33.53
C THR A 26 -13.50 31.07 -32.23
N GLN A 27 -14.68 30.46 -32.27
CA GLN A 27 -15.28 29.73 -31.16
C GLN A 27 -15.51 28.24 -31.47
N VAL A 28 -14.85 27.72 -32.51
CA VAL A 28 -14.57 26.29 -32.62
C VAL A 28 -13.19 26.09 -32.01
N TYR A 29 -13.15 25.93 -30.68
CA TYR A 29 -12.03 25.22 -30.07
C TYR A 29 -11.84 23.94 -30.87
N SER A 30 -10.64 23.76 -31.43
CA SER A 30 -10.24 22.53 -32.10
C SER A 30 -10.64 21.35 -31.22
N ARG A 31 -11.67 20.59 -31.62
CA ARG A 31 -12.14 19.44 -30.87
C ARG A 31 -11.07 18.35 -30.95
N LEU A 32 -10.10 18.38 -30.04
CA LEU A 32 -9.17 17.27 -29.88
C LEU A 32 -9.97 16.05 -29.42
N ALA A 33 -9.81 14.93 -30.14
CA ALA A 33 -10.46 13.67 -29.80
C ALA A 33 -9.81 13.10 -28.53
N CYS A 34 -10.58 12.97 -27.45
CA CYS A 34 -10.08 12.49 -26.16
C CYS A 34 -9.56 11.05 -26.22
N PRO A 35 -8.53 10.71 -25.43
CA PRO A 35 -8.23 9.31 -25.16
C PRO A 35 -9.44 8.65 -24.51
N SER A 36 -9.60 7.33 -24.67
CA SER A 36 -10.80 6.59 -24.24
C SER A 36 -10.85 6.32 -22.73
N VAL A 37 -10.27 7.18 -21.91
CA VAL A 37 -10.03 6.97 -20.47
C VAL A 37 -10.58 8.14 -19.65
N ALA A 38 -11.11 7.87 -18.44
CA ALA A 38 -11.56 8.93 -17.55
C ALA A 38 -10.38 9.52 -16.76
N THR A 39 -10.40 10.82 -16.48
CA THR A 39 -9.26 11.51 -15.83
C THR A 39 -9.73 12.54 -14.80
N LEU A 40 -9.09 12.55 -13.63
CA LEU A 40 -9.36 13.49 -12.55
C LEU A 40 -8.50 14.77 -12.67
N TYR A 41 -9.16 15.94 -12.60
CA TYR A 41 -8.55 17.26 -12.63
C TYR A 41 -8.91 18.09 -11.40
N SER A 42 -7.92 18.79 -10.85
CA SER A 42 -8.07 19.63 -9.65
C SER A 42 -8.61 21.05 -9.91
N ASN A 43 -8.85 21.44 -11.17
CA ASN A 43 -9.34 22.79 -11.50
C ASN A 43 -9.86 22.89 -12.94
N CYS A 44 -10.99 22.24 -13.25
CA CYS A 44 -11.60 22.40 -14.57
C CYS A 44 -12.61 23.55 -14.58
N THR A 45 -12.63 24.31 -15.69
CA THR A 45 -13.50 25.48 -15.84
C THR A 45 -14.63 25.17 -16.81
N ASP A 46 -15.81 24.80 -16.31
CA ASP A 46 -17.06 24.78 -17.10
C ASP A 46 -17.80 26.14 -17.03
N GLY A 47 -17.08 27.24 -16.82
CA GLY A 47 -17.67 28.58 -16.67
C GLY A 47 -18.34 28.84 -15.31
N SER A 48 -18.47 27.86 -14.41
CA SER A 48 -18.73 28.06 -12.98
C SER A 48 -17.48 27.81 -12.15
N LYS A 49 -17.29 28.61 -11.09
CA LYS A 49 -16.11 28.68 -10.22
C LYS A 49 -15.45 27.31 -9.92
N SER A 50 -14.12 27.25 -10.03
CA SER A 50 -13.18 26.20 -9.58
C SER A 50 -13.82 25.03 -8.84
N GLN A 51 -14.06 23.93 -9.56
CA GLN A 51 -14.51 22.64 -9.01
C GLN A 51 -13.57 21.54 -9.52
N THR A 52 -13.32 20.53 -8.68
CA THR A 52 -12.65 19.29 -9.10
C THR A 52 -13.61 18.49 -9.97
N CYS A 53 -13.12 17.84 -11.02
CA CYS A 53 -14.00 17.07 -11.89
C CYS A 53 -13.31 15.91 -12.59
N VAL A 54 -14.13 14.99 -13.08
CA VAL A 54 -13.70 13.85 -13.88
C VAL A 54 -14.07 14.11 -15.34
N ALA A 55 -13.08 14.18 -16.22
CA ALA A 55 -13.28 14.32 -17.65
C ALA A 55 -13.46 12.93 -18.31
N TYR A 56 -14.46 12.80 -19.18
CA TYR A 56 -14.79 11.56 -19.90
C TYR A 56 -14.63 11.72 -21.42
N PRO A 57 -14.38 10.63 -22.16
CA PRO A 57 -14.38 10.65 -23.63
C PRO A 57 -15.79 10.91 -24.21
N LEU A 58 -15.87 11.68 -25.30
CA LEU A 58 -17.11 11.90 -26.08
C LEU A 58 -17.57 10.57 -26.72
N THR A 59 -18.70 10.06 -26.25
CA THR A 59 -19.18 8.67 -26.37
C THR A 59 -19.63 8.17 -27.77
N SER A 60 -19.27 8.79 -28.90
CA SER A 60 -19.70 8.24 -30.21
C SER A 60 -18.85 8.50 -31.46
N ASN A 61 -17.76 9.26 -31.40
CA ASN A 61 -16.88 9.46 -32.55
C ASN A 61 -15.43 9.11 -32.21
N ARG A 62 -15.15 7.81 -32.10
CA ARG A 62 -13.82 7.28 -32.45
C ARG A 62 -13.66 7.45 -33.97
N THR A 63 -13.46 8.68 -34.45
CA THR A 63 -13.19 8.87 -35.87
C THR A 63 -11.85 8.22 -36.18
N THR A 64 -11.91 7.25 -37.07
CA THR A 64 -10.88 6.33 -37.54
C THR A 64 -9.72 7.00 -38.30
N GLY A 65 -9.29 8.19 -37.90
CA GLY A 65 -8.38 8.99 -38.71
C GLY A 65 -7.77 10.18 -38.00
N SER A 66 -7.04 9.95 -36.93
CA SER A 66 -5.90 10.78 -36.49
C SER A 66 -5.31 10.12 -35.25
N THR A 67 -3.98 10.06 -35.18
CA THR A 67 -3.18 9.50 -34.08
C THR A 67 -3.87 9.52 -32.71
N PRO A 68 -3.94 8.41 -31.97
CA PRO A 68 -4.41 8.42 -30.59
C PRO A 68 -3.64 9.50 -29.82
N LEU A 69 -4.35 10.41 -29.18
CA LEU A 69 -3.72 11.31 -28.22
C LEU A 69 -3.07 10.44 -27.12
N GLN A 70 -1.83 10.77 -26.75
CA GLN A 70 -1.18 10.09 -25.62
C GLN A 70 -1.93 10.43 -24.33
N ASP A 71 -1.85 9.59 -23.31
CA ASP A 71 -2.55 9.79 -22.03
C ASP A 71 -2.29 11.19 -21.42
N ALA A 72 -1.12 11.77 -21.69
CA ALA A 72 -0.72 13.12 -21.30
C ALA A 72 -1.58 14.27 -21.87
N ASP A 73 -2.35 14.03 -22.93
CA ASP A 73 -3.18 15.05 -23.61
C ASP A 73 -4.62 15.11 -23.09
N ALA A 74 -5.00 14.27 -22.12
CA ALA A 74 -6.34 14.23 -21.54
C ALA A 74 -6.81 15.59 -20.99
N GLY A 75 -5.88 16.48 -20.61
CA GLY A 75 -6.20 17.79 -20.01
C GLY A 75 -6.80 18.82 -20.97
N LYS A 76 -6.88 18.47 -22.25
CA LYS A 76 -7.41 19.31 -23.33
C LYS A 76 -8.85 18.91 -23.72
N CYS A 77 -9.46 18.01 -22.98
CA CYS A 77 -10.75 17.40 -23.27
C CYS A 77 -11.97 18.22 -22.83
N TYR A 78 -13.03 18.16 -23.62
CA TYR A 78 -14.31 18.82 -23.35
C TYR A 78 -15.43 17.79 -23.25
N ASN A 79 -15.68 17.33 -22.03
CA ASN A 79 -16.91 16.69 -21.52
C ASN A 79 -16.63 16.27 -20.08
N VAL A 80 -17.05 17.11 -19.15
CA VAL A 80 -16.70 17.00 -17.75
C VAL A 80 -17.93 16.52 -16.99
N VAL A 81 -17.78 15.45 -16.21
CA VAL A 81 -18.72 15.16 -15.13
C VAL A 81 -18.12 15.79 -13.88
N VAL A 82 -18.88 16.70 -13.28
CA VAL A 82 -18.56 17.19 -11.95
C VAL A 82 -18.92 16.09 -10.97
N VAL A 83 -17.90 15.58 -10.30
CA VAL A 83 -18.08 14.66 -9.18
C VAL A 83 -18.11 15.51 -7.91
N GLU A 84 -19.06 15.26 -7.02
CA GLU A 84 -19.12 15.97 -5.74
C GLU A 84 -17.84 15.72 -4.92
N ASP A 85 -17.43 16.71 -4.14
CA ASP A 85 -16.24 16.55 -3.31
C ASP A 85 -16.42 15.36 -2.35
N GLY A 86 -15.42 14.48 -2.32
CA GLY A 86 -15.43 13.25 -1.54
C GLY A 86 -16.05 12.02 -2.23
N GLN A 87 -16.61 12.15 -3.44
CA GLN A 87 -17.22 11.02 -4.19
C GLN A 87 -16.33 10.50 -5.33
N TYR A 88 -15.01 10.47 -5.14
CA TYR A 88 -14.08 10.07 -6.21
C TYR A 88 -13.87 8.55 -6.34
N ALA A 89 -14.30 7.77 -5.36
CA ALA A 89 -14.36 6.32 -5.47
C ALA A 89 -15.35 5.91 -6.57
N ASP A 90 -15.08 4.80 -7.25
CA ASP A 90 -15.96 4.22 -8.29
C ASP A 90 -16.22 5.11 -9.52
N ALA A 91 -15.52 6.24 -9.67
CA ALA A 91 -15.73 7.20 -10.76
C ALA A 91 -15.18 6.73 -12.12
N GLY A 92 -14.46 5.60 -12.16
CA GLY A 92 -13.84 5.05 -13.37
C GLY A 92 -12.55 5.78 -13.80
N ILE A 93 -11.92 6.51 -12.88
CA ILE A 93 -10.71 7.31 -13.12
C ILE A 93 -9.55 6.37 -13.52
N GLU A 94 -8.85 6.67 -14.61
CA GLU A 94 -7.64 5.93 -15.03
C GLU A 94 -6.35 6.73 -14.84
N TYR A 95 -6.46 8.05 -14.82
CA TYR A 95 -5.35 8.97 -14.63
C TYR A 95 -5.73 10.08 -13.64
N VAL A 96 -4.80 10.41 -12.75
CA VAL A 96 -4.94 11.52 -11.81
C VAL A 96 -3.92 12.58 -12.19
N ALA A 97 -4.41 13.69 -12.74
CA ALA A 97 -3.59 14.84 -13.14
C ALA A 97 -3.39 15.86 -12.01
N GLY A 98 -4.18 15.74 -10.95
CA GLY A 98 -4.08 16.56 -9.75
C GLY A 98 -5.09 16.10 -8.72
N LEU A 99 -4.73 16.20 -7.44
CA LEU A 99 -5.67 15.87 -6.37
C LEU A 99 -6.71 16.97 -6.19
N PRO A 100 -7.94 16.61 -5.82
CA PRO A 100 -8.97 17.57 -5.43
C PRO A 100 -8.47 18.58 -4.40
N ILE A 101 -8.83 19.86 -4.58
CA ILE A 101 -8.71 20.85 -3.50
C ILE A 101 -9.82 20.57 -2.51
N THR A 102 -9.45 20.12 -1.32
CA THR A 102 -10.43 19.77 -0.28
C THR A 102 -10.00 20.30 1.09
N THR A 103 -10.98 20.55 1.95
CA THR A 103 -10.75 20.81 3.37
C THR A 103 -10.63 19.54 4.20
N GLU A 104 -10.94 18.39 3.59
CA GLU A 104 -10.93 17.10 4.24
C GLU A 104 -9.52 16.60 4.53
N SER A 105 -9.44 15.75 5.56
CA SER A 105 -8.17 15.12 5.97
C SER A 105 -7.85 13.86 5.18
N SER A 106 -8.80 13.35 4.40
CA SER A 106 -8.70 12.12 3.64
C SER A 106 -9.34 12.25 2.27
N ILE A 107 -8.68 11.72 1.24
CA ILE A 107 -9.25 11.56 -0.10
C ILE A 107 -9.33 10.06 -0.41
N ASP A 108 -10.51 9.62 -0.84
CA ASP A 108 -10.77 8.25 -1.29
C ASP A 108 -10.82 8.21 -2.83
N LEU A 109 -9.81 7.59 -3.44
CA LEU A 109 -9.72 7.29 -4.88
C LEU A 109 -9.80 5.78 -5.13
N SER A 110 -10.33 5.02 -4.18
CA SER A 110 -10.40 3.57 -4.28
C SER A 110 -11.36 3.09 -5.38
N ASN A 111 -11.17 1.84 -5.80
CA ASN A 111 -12.03 1.15 -6.77
C ASN A 111 -12.18 1.89 -8.11
N ASN A 112 -11.07 2.41 -8.61
CA ASN A 112 -10.99 3.05 -9.92
C ASN A 112 -10.13 2.17 -10.87
N SER A 113 -9.60 2.75 -11.94
CA SER A 113 -8.68 2.08 -12.87
C SER A 113 -7.35 2.83 -12.99
N ILE A 114 -6.93 3.50 -11.91
CA ILE A 114 -5.77 4.39 -11.90
C ILE A 114 -4.50 3.60 -12.19
N ARG A 115 -3.76 4.00 -13.23
CA ARG A 115 -2.48 3.38 -13.64
C ARG A 115 -1.28 4.25 -13.30
N SER A 116 -1.48 5.55 -13.19
CA SER A 116 -0.43 6.51 -12.87
C SER A 116 -1.00 7.71 -12.12
N LEU A 117 -0.13 8.30 -11.29
CA LEU A 117 -0.44 9.44 -10.44
C LEU A 117 0.56 10.54 -10.75
N TYR A 118 0.06 11.70 -11.19
CA TYR A 118 0.87 12.89 -11.35
C TYR A 118 0.29 13.99 -10.46
N ILE A 119 0.95 14.24 -9.34
CA ILE A 119 0.58 15.32 -8.42
C ILE A 119 1.78 16.25 -8.37
N ASP A 120 1.69 17.42 -8.98
CA ASP A 120 2.73 18.43 -8.77
C ASP A 120 2.51 19.17 -7.42
N ASP A 121 3.57 19.72 -6.84
CA ASP A 121 3.50 20.47 -5.58
C ASP A 121 2.52 21.66 -5.65
N SER A 122 2.26 22.20 -6.85
CA SER A 122 1.36 23.33 -7.06
C SER A 122 -0.12 22.92 -6.97
N SER A 123 -0.44 21.69 -7.35
CA SER A 123 -1.75 21.04 -7.21
C SER A 123 -1.99 20.51 -5.79
N ALA A 124 -0.93 20.27 -5.02
CA ALA A 124 -1.00 19.93 -3.60
C ALA A 124 -1.18 21.15 -2.67
N ALA A 125 -0.86 22.37 -3.12
CA ALA A 125 -0.90 23.59 -2.31
C ALA A 125 -2.29 23.93 -1.76
N GLY A 126 -3.37 23.43 -2.39
CA GLY A 126 -4.75 23.59 -1.91
C GLY A 126 -5.16 22.64 -0.77
N SER A 127 -4.41 21.55 -0.57
CA SER A 127 -4.83 20.42 0.28
C SER A 127 -3.95 20.26 1.53
N SER A 128 -3.58 21.38 2.16
CA SER A 128 -2.72 21.43 3.35
C SER A 128 -3.18 20.61 4.57
N LYS A 129 -4.44 20.18 4.59
CA LYS A 129 -5.03 19.33 5.65
C LYS A 129 -5.04 17.84 5.29
N LEU A 130 -4.74 17.48 4.04
CA LEU A 130 -4.79 16.11 3.57
C LEU A 130 -3.68 15.30 4.24
N THR A 131 -4.07 14.29 5.02
CA THR A 131 -3.15 13.40 5.74
C THR A 131 -3.27 11.94 5.29
N LYS A 132 -4.40 11.57 4.68
CA LYS A 132 -4.69 10.21 4.23
C LYS A 132 -5.07 10.17 2.76
N LEU A 133 -4.50 9.24 2.02
CA LEU A 133 -4.83 9.00 0.62
C LEU A 133 -5.11 7.52 0.40
N ASP A 134 -6.33 7.20 -0.04
CA ASP A 134 -6.70 5.84 -0.41
C ASP A 134 -6.66 5.67 -1.94
N LEU A 135 -5.75 4.82 -2.41
CA LEU A 135 -5.59 4.43 -3.82
C LEU A 135 -5.82 2.92 -3.99
N SER A 136 -6.49 2.28 -3.04
CA SER A 136 -6.71 0.83 -3.09
C SER A 136 -7.61 0.41 -4.26
N LYS A 137 -7.51 -0.85 -4.69
CA LYS A 137 -8.32 -1.41 -5.79
C LYS A 137 -8.19 -0.61 -7.09
N ASN A 138 -6.95 -0.35 -7.50
CA ASN A 138 -6.60 0.33 -8.74
C ASN A 138 -5.69 -0.55 -9.61
N LYS A 139 -5.01 0.03 -10.60
CA LYS A 139 -4.14 -0.67 -11.56
C LYS A 139 -2.70 -0.16 -11.53
N LEU A 140 -2.26 0.34 -10.38
CA LEU A 140 -0.90 0.85 -10.19
C LEU A 140 0.10 -0.30 -10.22
N ALA A 141 1.10 -0.23 -11.11
CA ALA A 141 2.09 -1.30 -11.29
C ALA A 141 3.44 -1.01 -10.62
N SER A 142 3.71 0.25 -10.29
CA SER A 142 4.95 0.71 -9.66
C SER A 142 4.74 2.02 -8.92
N LEU A 143 5.66 2.33 -7.99
CA LEU A 143 5.75 3.64 -7.34
C LEU A 143 6.71 4.60 -8.07
N ASP A 144 7.22 4.22 -9.24
CA ASP A 144 8.08 5.08 -10.04
C ASP A 144 7.32 6.31 -10.53
N GLY A 145 7.91 7.49 -10.32
CA GLY A 145 7.27 8.77 -10.65
C GLY A 145 6.10 9.13 -9.73
N PHE A 146 5.83 8.36 -8.67
CA PHE A 146 4.87 8.76 -7.65
C PHE A 146 5.34 10.06 -7.00
N VAL A 147 4.48 11.05 -7.02
CA VAL A 147 4.61 12.25 -6.21
C VAL A 147 3.41 12.26 -5.27
N ILE A 148 3.68 12.31 -3.97
CA ILE A 148 2.66 12.33 -2.93
C ILE A 148 2.81 13.66 -2.18
N PRO A 149 1.70 14.39 -1.90
CA PRO A 149 1.76 15.62 -1.15
C PRO A 149 2.50 15.44 0.18
N ALA A 150 3.35 16.39 0.53
CA ALA A 150 4.15 16.31 1.76
C ALA A 150 3.31 16.27 3.06
N SER A 151 2.03 16.65 2.99
CA SER A 151 1.09 16.59 4.12
C SER A 151 0.55 15.18 4.37
N VAL A 152 0.60 14.28 3.38
CA VAL A 152 0.09 12.91 3.50
C VAL A 152 1.07 12.09 4.33
N SER A 153 0.53 11.43 5.35
CA SER A 153 1.27 10.52 6.24
C SER A 153 0.74 9.09 6.22
N SER A 154 -0.47 8.87 5.69
CA SER A 154 -1.07 7.54 5.55
C SER A 154 -1.48 7.29 4.10
N LEU A 155 -0.98 6.20 3.53
CA LEU A 155 -1.17 5.84 2.13
C LEU A 155 -1.63 4.39 2.01
N ASN A 156 -2.81 4.17 1.45
CA ASN A 156 -3.34 2.86 1.14
C ASN A 156 -3.18 2.57 -0.36
N LEU A 157 -2.36 1.57 -0.69
CA LEU A 157 -2.09 1.07 -2.04
C LEU A 157 -2.50 -0.39 -2.19
N SER A 158 -3.30 -0.91 -1.25
CA SER A 158 -3.72 -2.32 -1.27
C SER A 158 -4.52 -2.67 -2.53
N SER A 159 -4.49 -3.94 -2.95
CA SER A 159 -5.22 -4.41 -4.14
C SER A 159 -4.87 -3.63 -5.42
N ASN A 160 -3.58 -3.46 -5.69
CA ASN A 160 -3.06 -2.90 -6.95
C ASN A 160 -2.25 -3.99 -7.70
N LEU A 161 -1.39 -3.59 -8.64
CA LEU A 161 -0.58 -4.47 -9.47
C LEU A 161 0.94 -4.28 -9.22
N ILE A 162 1.32 -3.81 -8.04
CA ILE A 162 2.73 -3.52 -7.71
C ILE A 162 3.50 -4.83 -7.61
N GLU A 163 4.51 -5.02 -8.47
CA GLU A 163 5.32 -6.25 -8.48
C GLU A 163 6.60 -6.15 -7.64
N LYS A 164 7.12 -4.92 -7.48
CA LYS A 164 8.34 -4.63 -6.72
C LYS A 164 8.11 -3.39 -5.86
N LEU A 165 8.37 -3.52 -4.57
CA LEU A 165 8.26 -2.41 -3.64
C LEU A 165 9.63 -1.75 -3.44
N THR A 166 9.79 -0.60 -4.08
CA THR A 166 10.86 0.36 -3.81
C THR A 166 10.28 1.54 -3.06
N PHE A 167 11.10 2.21 -2.26
CA PHE A 167 10.66 3.37 -1.47
C PHE A 167 11.32 4.64 -2.01
N PRO A 168 10.67 5.35 -2.95
CA PRO A 168 11.19 6.61 -3.49
C PRO A 168 11.11 7.74 -2.45
N ASP A 169 11.86 8.82 -2.69
CA ASP A 169 11.91 10.00 -1.82
C ASP A 169 10.54 10.67 -1.61
N SER A 170 9.60 10.46 -2.53
CA SER A 170 8.21 10.93 -2.37
C SER A 170 7.48 10.31 -1.18
N LEU A 171 7.97 9.20 -0.63
CA LEU A 171 7.39 8.56 0.55
C LEU A 171 8.03 9.02 1.87
N LEU A 172 8.96 9.98 1.86
CA LEU A 172 9.71 10.39 3.07
C LEU A 172 8.81 10.84 4.24
N ASN A 173 7.62 11.37 3.94
CA ASN A 173 6.64 11.82 4.94
C ASN A 173 5.62 10.74 5.35
N ILE A 174 5.64 9.57 4.70
CA ILE A 174 4.71 8.48 5.00
C ILE A 174 5.11 7.79 6.30
N ASP A 175 4.15 7.71 7.21
CA ASP A 175 4.23 6.99 8.48
C ASP A 175 3.54 5.61 8.40
N SER A 176 2.39 5.55 7.72
CA SER A 176 1.61 4.32 7.53
C SER A 176 1.42 4.02 6.04
N LEU A 177 1.88 2.85 5.63
CA LEU A 177 1.81 2.36 4.25
C LEU A 177 1.17 0.98 4.22
N ASP A 178 0.09 0.82 3.46
CA ASP A 178 -0.51 -0.49 3.18
C ASP A 178 -0.34 -0.83 1.69
N VAL A 179 0.35 -1.93 1.40
CA VAL A 179 0.56 -2.49 0.05
C VAL A 179 -0.02 -3.90 -0.09
N SER A 180 -0.90 -4.30 0.83
CA SER A 180 -1.45 -5.66 0.89
C SER A 180 -2.18 -6.04 -0.40
N SER A 181 -2.24 -7.34 -0.72
CA SER A 181 -2.91 -7.85 -1.93
C SER A 181 -2.38 -7.25 -3.24
N ASN A 182 -1.06 -7.02 -3.29
CA ASN A 182 -0.33 -6.73 -4.53
C ASN A 182 0.54 -7.93 -4.91
N PRO A 183 0.87 -8.14 -6.20
CA PRO A 183 1.76 -9.21 -6.64
C PRO A 183 3.25 -8.95 -6.32
N ILE A 184 3.56 -8.40 -5.14
CA ILE A 184 4.92 -8.00 -4.75
C ILE A 184 5.79 -9.24 -4.56
N THR A 185 6.93 -9.29 -5.24
CA THR A 185 7.91 -10.38 -5.15
C THR A 185 9.22 -9.97 -4.48
N SER A 186 9.43 -8.67 -4.26
CA SER A 186 10.62 -8.11 -3.60
C SER A 186 10.32 -6.78 -2.92
N ILE A 187 10.95 -6.54 -1.77
CA ILE A 187 10.86 -5.29 -1.00
C ILE A 187 12.28 -4.79 -0.72
N ASN A 188 12.59 -3.54 -1.06
CA ASN A 188 13.91 -2.94 -0.80
C ASN A 188 13.81 -1.68 0.07
N GLY A 189 13.73 -1.88 1.39
CA GLY A 189 13.58 -0.82 2.38
C GLY A 189 14.83 -0.52 3.23
N SER A 190 15.89 -1.33 3.16
CA SER A 190 17.05 -1.20 4.05
C SER A 190 17.77 0.15 3.97
N SER A 191 17.74 0.81 2.81
CA SER A 191 18.38 2.12 2.59
C SER A 191 17.40 3.30 2.66
N PHE A 192 16.12 3.04 2.92
CA PHE A 192 15.11 4.08 2.96
C PHE A 192 15.24 4.92 4.25
N ALA A 193 15.43 6.22 4.09
CA ALA A 193 15.65 7.15 5.21
C ALA A 193 14.35 7.71 5.83
N GLY A 194 13.19 7.38 5.25
CA GLY A 194 11.88 7.82 5.74
C GLY A 194 11.40 7.11 7.00
N LYS A 195 10.22 7.51 7.49
CA LYS A 195 9.69 7.12 8.80
C LYS A 195 8.46 6.22 8.73
N ILE A 196 8.45 5.24 7.82
CA ILE A 196 7.35 4.27 7.75
C ILE A 196 7.37 3.41 9.03
N SER A 197 6.54 3.80 10.00
CA SER A 197 6.38 3.13 11.28
C SER A 197 5.41 1.95 11.18
N SER A 198 4.47 1.97 10.24
CA SER A 198 3.51 0.90 9.98
C SER A 198 3.56 0.49 8.51
N LEU A 199 3.91 -0.77 8.26
CA LEU A 199 3.92 -1.39 6.93
C LEU A 199 2.99 -2.61 6.90
N GLY A 200 1.88 -2.48 6.19
CA GLY A 200 1.00 -3.58 5.83
C GLY A 200 1.43 -4.18 4.50
N ALA A 201 1.80 -5.45 4.47
CA ALA A 201 2.26 -6.17 3.30
C ALA A 201 1.68 -7.59 3.27
N LYS A 202 0.38 -7.70 3.59
CA LYS A 202 -0.35 -8.97 3.69
C LYS A 202 -0.73 -9.51 2.31
N ASN A 203 -0.72 -10.83 2.14
CA ASN A 203 -1.16 -11.51 0.92
C ASN A 203 -0.45 -10.95 -0.32
N ILE A 204 0.88 -10.96 -0.27
CA ILE A 204 1.72 -10.62 -1.41
C ILE A 204 2.42 -11.87 -1.96
N SER A 205 3.02 -11.75 -3.13
CA SER A 205 3.62 -12.88 -3.87
C SER A 205 5.06 -13.21 -3.43
N ILE A 206 5.42 -12.97 -2.16
CA ILE A 206 6.76 -13.29 -1.64
C ILE A 206 6.84 -14.78 -1.32
N ILE A 207 7.73 -15.48 -2.02
CA ILE A 207 8.02 -16.91 -1.82
C ILE A 207 9.35 -17.09 -1.05
N SER A 208 10.26 -16.12 -1.18
CA SER A 208 11.59 -16.09 -0.56
C SER A 208 11.88 -14.72 0.03
N LEU A 209 12.38 -14.68 1.27
CA LEU A 209 12.76 -13.45 1.96
C LEU A 209 14.16 -12.93 1.58
N SER A 210 14.87 -13.59 0.67
CA SER A 210 16.22 -13.19 0.23
C SER A 210 16.28 -11.80 -0.41
N ASN A 211 15.18 -11.34 -1.01
CA ASN A 211 15.06 -10.02 -1.65
C ASN A 211 14.09 -9.11 -0.89
N VAL A 212 14.01 -9.29 0.43
CA VAL A 212 13.06 -8.58 1.29
C VAL A 212 13.83 -7.90 2.40
N SER A 213 13.90 -6.58 2.33
CA SER A 213 14.41 -5.73 3.39
C SER A 213 13.35 -4.71 3.79
N ILE A 214 13.04 -4.65 5.08
CA ILE A 214 12.03 -3.74 5.63
C ILE A 214 12.70 -2.45 6.08
N PRO A 215 12.06 -1.28 5.93
CA PRO A 215 12.58 -0.03 6.48
C PRO A 215 12.94 -0.15 7.97
N LEU A 216 14.10 0.38 8.35
CA LEU A 216 14.60 0.26 9.73
C LEU A 216 13.76 1.05 10.74
N SER A 217 12.86 1.92 10.28
CA SER A 217 11.91 2.69 11.09
C SER A 217 10.63 1.92 11.44
N THR A 218 10.38 0.75 10.82
CA THR A 218 9.11 0.01 10.97
C THR A 218 8.92 -0.57 12.37
N ALA A 219 7.87 -0.13 13.04
CA ALA A 219 7.44 -0.60 14.35
C ALA A 219 6.31 -1.65 14.26
N TYR A 220 5.46 -1.55 13.24
CA TYR A 220 4.35 -2.47 12.98
C TYR A 220 4.50 -3.06 11.59
N LEU A 221 4.62 -4.38 11.51
CA LEU A 221 4.80 -5.10 10.25
C LEU A 221 3.76 -6.21 10.12
N ASP A 222 3.05 -6.23 9.01
CA ASP A 222 2.16 -7.33 8.64
C ASP A 222 2.65 -8.02 7.36
N LEU A 223 3.02 -9.29 7.48
CA LEU A 223 3.43 -10.23 6.41
C LEU A 223 2.52 -11.47 6.43
N SER A 224 1.27 -11.32 6.89
CA SER A 224 0.32 -12.42 6.97
C SER A 224 -0.12 -12.88 5.57
N LEU A 225 -0.61 -14.12 5.45
CA LEU A 225 -1.03 -14.78 4.21
C LEU A 225 0.07 -14.94 3.14
N ASP A 226 1.32 -14.60 3.45
CA ASP A 226 2.43 -14.74 2.51
C ASP A 226 2.93 -16.19 2.46
N GLN A 227 3.13 -16.74 1.28
CA GLN A 227 3.55 -18.14 1.09
C GLN A 227 5.07 -18.31 1.19
N VAL A 228 5.67 -17.74 2.24
CA VAL A 228 7.13 -17.75 2.43
C VAL A 228 7.61 -19.15 2.79
N SER A 229 8.46 -19.72 1.93
CA SER A 229 9.02 -21.07 2.12
C SER A 229 10.14 -21.15 3.15
N ASN A 230 10.91 -20.07 3.34
CA ASN A 230 12.05 -20.03 4.24
C ASN A 230 12.19 -18.66 4.93
N TRP A 231 12.18 -18.70 6.26
CA TRP A 231 12.32 -17.52 7.11
C TRP A 231 13.72 -17.30 7.67
N SER A 232 14.64 -18.26 7.53
CA SER A 232 15.95 -18.24 8.18
C SER A 232 16.86 -17.07 7.77
N ASP A 233 16.64 -16.49 6.59
CA ASP A 233 17.45 -15.38 6.08
C ASP A 233 16.85 -14.01 6.41
N PHE A 234 15.65 -13.96 6.99
CA PHE A 234 14.96 -12.72 7.25
C PHE A 234 15.43 -12.07 8.54
N ARG A 235 15.87 -10.82 8.41
CA ARG A 235 16.32 -10.01 9.54
C ARG A 235 15.24 -9.00 9.91
N PHE A 236 14.62 -9.23 11.05
CA PHE A 236 13.64 -8.32 11.62
C PHE A 236 14.30 -7.00 12.05
N PRO A 237 13.74 -5.82 11.69
CA PRO A 237 14.21 -4.54 12.21
C PRO A 237 14.16 -4.46 13.74
N GLY A 238 15.14 -3.79 14.34
CA GLY A 238 15.20 -3.62 15.81
C GLY A 238 14.18 -2.63 16.38
N SER A 239 13.49 -1.90 15.52
CA SER A 239 12.41 -0.96 15.84
C SER A 239 11.06 -1.65 16.06
N LEU A 240 10.91 -2.91 15.64
CA LEU A 240 9.63 -3.62 15.69
C LEU A 240 9.07 -3.73 17.11
N ILE A 241 7.78 -3.47 17.21
CA ILE A 241 6.93 -3.60 18.40
C ILE A 241 5.90 -4.71 18.18
N THR A 242 5.34 -4.81 16.97
CA THR A 242 4.34 -5.81 16.61
C THR A 242 4.65 -6.41 15.25
N VAL A 243 4.58 -7.74 15.17
CA VAL A 243 4.65 -8.48 13.90
C VAL A 243 3.41 -9.34 13.76
N TYR A 244 2.76 -9.24 12.60
CA TYR A 244 1.77 -10.17 12.11
C TYR A 244 2.40 -11.00 10.99
N ALA A 245 2.39 -12.31 11.16
CA ALA A 245 2.85 -13.29 10.16
C ALA A 245 1.97 -14.53 10.27
N SER A 246 0.66 -14.32 10.30
CA SER A 246 -0.34 -15.39 10.34
C SER A 246 -0.51 -16.01 8.97
N GLU A 247 -0.77 -17.32 8.91
CA GLU A 247 -0.90 -18.05 7.64
C GLU A 247 0.30 -17.86 6.71
N ALA A 248 1.50 -17.69 7.28
CA ALA A 248 2.72 -17.30 6.56
C ALA A 248 3.67 -18.48 6.26
N SER A 249 3.11 -19.70 6.25
CA SER A 249 3.82 -20.98 6.03
C SER A 249 5.01 -21.24 6.96
N ILE A 250 4.98 -20.70 8.19
CA ILE A 250 6.04 -20.91 9.17
C ILE A 250 5.91 -22.34 9.73
N SER A 251 6.93 -23.16 9.49
CA SER A 251 6.98 -24.56 9.95
C SER A 251 7.75 -24.76 11.25
N ALA A 252 8.68 -23.85 11.56
CA ALA A 252 9.50 -23.94 12.76
C ALA A 252 9.90 -22.54 13.25
N LEU A 253 9.60 -22.26 14.52
CA LEU A 253 9.76 -20.92 15.08
C LEU A 253 11.23 -20.48 15.22
N TRP A 254 12.16 -21.44 15.33
CA TRP A 254 13.60 -21.16 15.48
C TRP A 254 14.24 -20.57 14.23
N LYS A 255 13.59 -20.68 13.07
CA LYS A 255 14.01 -20.02 11.84
C LYS A 255 13.83 -18.50 11.91
N LEU A 256 13.06 -17.99 12.86
CA LEU A 256 12.87 -16.54 13.02
C LEU A 256 13.99 -15.97 13.91
N ASP A 257 14.80 -15.06 13.34
CA ASP A 257 15.85 -14.37 14.08
C ASP A 257 15.37 -13.04 14.66
N PHE A 258 14.98 -13.07 15.94
CA PHE A 258 14.58 -11.88 16.69
C PHE A 258 15.73 -11.19 17.43
N SER A 259 16.99 -11.53 17.16
CA SER A 259 18.15 -11.05 17.93
C SER A 259 18.28 -9.52 17.98
N ALA A 260 17.82 -8.82 16.94
CA ALA A 260 17.83 -7.35 16.88
C ALA A 260 16.56 -6.70 17.46
N SER A 261 15.46 -7.45 17.62
CA SER A 261 14.12 -6.91 17.92
C SER A 261 13.82 -6.87 19.42
N GLU A 262 14.68 -6.21 20.19
CA GLU A 262 14.54 -6.10 21.66
C GLU A 262 13.25 -5.38 22.09
N LYS A 263 12.69 -4.53 21.23
CA LYS A 263 11.46 -3.77 21.48
C LYS A 263 10.18 -4.56 21.19
N LEU A 264 10.28 -5.76 20.62
CA LEU A 264 9.15 -6.54 20.16
C LEU A 264 8.29 -7.00 21.35
N GLN A 265 7.00 -6.70 21.28
CA GLN A 265 6.02 -6.96 22.35
C GLN A 265 4.93 -7.92 21.91
N THR A 266 4.55 -7.94 20.65
CA THR A 266 3.42 -8.74 20.17
C THR A 266 3.81 -9.52 18.91
N LEU A 267 3.55 -10.83 18.94
CA LEU A 267 3.75 -11.75 17.82
C LEU A 267 2.44 -12.48 17.50
N HIS A 268 1.89 -12.23 16.31
CA HIS A 268 0.78 -12.98 15.75
C HIS A 268 1.28 -13.95 14.69
N LEU A 269 1.21 -15.24 15.02
CA LEU A 269 1.68 -16.36 14.19
C LEU A 269 0.59 -17.42 14.04
N HIS A 270 -0.67 -17.03 14.11
CA HIS A 270 -1.77 -17.99 14.03
C HIS A 270 -1.87 -18.63 12.65
N ASP A 271 -2.46 -19.83 12.60
CA ASP A 271 -2.75 -20.60 11.39
C ASP A 271 -1.50 -20.89 10.54
N ASN A 272 -0.35 -21.06 11.21
CA ASN A 272 0.89 -21.56 10.60
C ASN A 272 1.02 -23.08 10.78
N GLN A 273 2.12 -23.65 10.28
CA GLN A 273 2.40 -25.09 10.33
C GLN A 273 3.48 -25.41 11.39
N ILE A 274 3.49 -24.68 12.52
CA ILE A 274 4.53 -24.78 13.54
C ILE A 274 4.37 -26.11 14.28
N ALA A 275 5.22 -27.08 13.96
CA ALA A 275 5.21 -28.40 14.60
C ALA A 275 6.06 -28.45 15.88
N SER A 276 7.11 -27.61 15.95
CA SER A 276 8.02 -27.56 17.10
C SER A 276 8.49 -26.14 17.44
N ILE A 277 8.68 -25.92 18.75
CA ILE A 277 9.29 -24.73 19.33
C ILE A 277 10.53 -25.20 20.08
N GLU A 278 11.67 -25.22 19.41
CA GLU A 278 12.95 -25.69 19.95
C GLU A 278 14.05 -24.74 19.50
N GLY A 279 14.86 -24.21 20.40
CA GLY A 279 15.99 -23.34 20.04
C GLY A 279 15.65 -21.87 19.87
N VAL A 280 14.40 -21.51 20.12
CA VAL A 280 13.90 -20.15 19.99
C VAL A 280 14.47 -19.28 21.10
N LYS A 281 15.08 -18.16 20.73
CA LYS A 281 15.39 -17.07 21.66
C LYS A 281 14.25 -16.08 21.56
N PHE A 282 13.34 -16.09 22.53
CA PHE A 282 12.22 -15.15 22.52
C PHE A 282 12.70 -13.72 22.75
N PRO A 283 12.06 -12.71 22.13
CA PRO A 283 12.32 -11.31 22.44
C PRO A 283 12.12 -11.06 23.95
N PRO A 284 13.06 -10.37 24.64
CA PRO A 284 13.03 -10.26 26.09
C PRO A 284 11.83 -9.45 26.62
N ASN A 285 11.25 -8.58 25.79
CA ASN A 285 10.10 -7.73 26.15
C ASN A 285 8.77 -8.23 25.57
N LEU A 286 8.71 -9.49 25.10
CA LEU A 286 7.50 -10.07 24.53
C LEU A 286 6.39 -10.13 25.60
N LYS A 287 5.22 -9.63 25.25
CA LYS A 287 4.01 -9.59 26.09
C LYS A 287 2.92 -10.50 25.57
N GLU A 288 2.84 -10.67 24.26
CA GLU A 288 1.74 -11.37 23.59
C GLU A 288 2.30 -12.31 22.52
N LEU A 289 1.92 -13.59 22.60
CA LEU A 289 2.34 -14.63 21.65
C LEU A 289 1.13 -15.48 21.22
N HIS A 290 0.78 -15.42 19.95
CA HIS A 290 -0.37 -16.11 19.38
C HIS A 290 0.09 -17.15 18.34
N LEU A 291 -0.16 -18.42 18.64
CA LEU A 291 0.27 -19.62 17.90
C LEU A 291 -0.91 -20.55 17.58
N ASN A 292 -2.14 -20.10 17.83
CA ASN A 292 -3.36 -20.84 17.54
C ASN A 292 -3.44 -21.26 16.06
N GLY A 293 -4.01 -22.43 15.78
CA GLY A 293 -4.06 -22.98 14.41
C GLY A 293 -2.82 -23.80 14.00
N SER A 294 -1.77 -23.85 14.82
CA SER A 294 -0.67 -24.81 14.68
C SER A 294 -0.82 -26.00 15.64
N GLU A 295 -0.32 -27.18 15.22
CA GLU A 295 -0.27 -28.39 16.03
C GLU A 295 1.14 -28.60 16.62
N ILE A 296 1.37 -28.08 17.82
CA ILE A 296 2.70 -28.11 18.45
C ILE A 296 2.87 -29.42 19.21
N SER A 297 3.70 -30.31 18.67
CA SER A 297 4.03 -31.61 19.26
C SER A 297 5.27 -31.59 20.14
N ARG A 298 6.14 -30.58 19.96
CA ARG A 298 7.37 -30.39 20.75
C ARG A 298 7.54 -28.94 21.16
N PHE A 299 7.76 -28.72 22.45
CA PHE A 299 7.98 -27.39 23.00
C PHE A 299 9.14 -27.47 23.99
N ALA A 300 10.35 -27.14 23.53
CA ALA A 300 11.56 -27.14 24.33
C ALA A 300 12.23 -25.76 24.35
N ILE A 301 12.52 -25.27 25.55
CA ILE A 301 13.11 -23.95 25.76
C ILE A 301 14.39 -24.03 26.59
N ARG A 302 15.21 -22.97 26.51
CA ARG A 302 16.30 -22.77 27.47
C ARG A 302 15.71 -22.27 28.77
N GLU A 303 16.37 -22.57 29.88
CA GLU A 303 15.95 -22.11 31.21
C GLU A 303 15.76 -20.59 31.28
N LEU A 304 16.65 -19.82 30.65
CA LEU A 304 16.58 -18.36 30.59
C LEU A 304 15.35 -17.83 29.83
N ASP A 305 14.84 -18.59 28.86
CA ASP A 305 13.66 -18.18 28.07
C ASP A 305 12.35 -18.43 28.84
N GLY A 306 12.39 -19.25 29.90
CA GLY A 306 11.22 -19.51 30.75
C GLY A 306 10.71 -18.26 31.47
N ALA A 307 11.59 -17.29 31.75
CA ALA A 307 11.20 -16.00 32.32
C ALA A 307 10.33 -15.18 31.35
N VAL A 308 10.63 -15.22 30.05
CA VAL A 308 9.86 -14.50 29.01
C VAL A 308 8.45 -15.08 28.93
N LEU A 309 8.31 -16.40 28.86
CA LEU A 309 7.00 -17.06 28.81
C LEU A 309 6.16 -16.75 30.06
N LYS A 310 6.76 -16.74 31.25
CA LYS A 310 6.08 -16.35 32.51
C LYS A 310 5.63 -14.90 32.52
N SER A 311 6.32 -14.01 31.80
CA SER A 311 5.95 -12.59 31.71
C SER A 311 4.87 -12.28 30.66
N LEU A 312 4.48 -13.27 29.84
CA LEU A 312 3.44 -13.09 28.84
C LEU A 312 2.12 -12.72 29.52
N LYS A 313 1.50 -11.67 28.99
CA LYS A 313 0.14 -11.24 29.35
C LYS A 313 -0.93 -12.00 28.57
N SER A 314 -0.59 -12.42 27.35
CA SER A 314 -1.46 -13.18 26.47
C SER A 314 -0.65 -14.27 25.79
N PHE A 315 -1.16 -15.50 25.84
CA PHE A 315 -0.61 -16.65 25.15
C PHE A 315 -1.75 -17.49 24.63
N ASN A 316 -1.72 -17.84 23.34
CA ASN A 316 -2.76 -18.67 22.73
C ASN A 316 -2.12 -19.72 21.82
N ALA A 317 -2.43 -20.99 22.07
CA ALA A 317 -1.98 -22.14 21.29
C ALA A 317 -3.06 -23.23 21.36
N THR A 318 -3.53 -23.71 20.22
CA THR A 318 -4.74 -24.56 20.14
C THR A 318 -4.49 -26.00 20.57
N ALA A 319 -3.32 -26.55 20.24
CA ALA A 319 -2.94 -27.91 20.60
C ALA A 319 -1.44 -27.96 20.96
N ILE A 320 -1.15 -28.11 22.25
CA ILE A 320 0.20 -28.42 22.74
C ILE A 320 0.14 -29.84 23.31
N SER A 321 0.78 -30.77 22.61
CA SER A 321 0.87 -32.18 23.03
C SER A 321 2.34 -32.57 23.15
N VAL A 322 3.00 -32.12 24.22
CA VAL A 322 4.40 -32.45 24.48
C VAL A 322 4.52 -33.94 24.80
N LEU A 323 4.89 -34.73 23.79
CA LEU A 323 4.91 -36.19 23.84
C LEU A 323 6.03 -36.75 24.72
N GLN A 324 7.25 -36.18 24.63
CA GLN A 324 8.41 -36.63 25.40
C GLN A 324 9.50 -35.54 25.42
N CYS A 325 10.20 -35.38 26.53
CA CYS A 325 11.39 -34.54 26.62
C CYS A 325 12.65 -35.41 26.47
N ASP A 326 13.47 -35.11 25.47
CA ASP A 326 14.76 -35.78 25.27
C ASP A 326 15.80 -35.20 26.23
N THR A 327 16.63 -36.07 26.83
CA THR A 327 17.72 -35.63 27.72
C THR A 327 18.69 -34.69 26.98
N PRO A 328 19.11 -33.54 27.56
CA PRO A 328 19.03 -33.17 28.97
C PRO A 328 17.81 -32.29 29.34
N ALA A 329 16.75 -32.29 28.53
CA ALA A 329 15.53 -31.54 28.85
C ALA A 329 14.66 -32.29 29.86
N VAL A 330 14.06 -31.54 30.79
CA VAL A 330 13.14 -32.07 31.80
C VAL A 330 11.76 -31.47 31.58
N LYS A 331 10.72 -32.32 31.64
CA LYS A 331 9.34 -31.86 31.59
C LYS A 331 9.05 -30.97 32.79
N THR A 332 8.64 -29.73 32.53
CA THR A 332 8.42 -28.69 33.53
C THR A 332 7.10 -27.99 33.23
N THR A 333 6.28 -27.82 34.26
CA THR A 333 5.05 -27.03 34.18
C THR A 333 5.39 -25.56 34.43
N VAL A 334 5.00 -24.69 33.52
CA VAL A 334 5.25 -23.25 33.58
C VAL A 334 3.91 -22.51 33.50
N ALA A 335 3.67 -21.61 34.43
CA ALA A 335 2.54 -20.69 34.36
C ALA A 335 2.78 -19.64 33.27
N VAL A 336 1.93 -19.61 32.24
CA VAL A 336 2.00 -18.74 31.08
C VAL A 336 0.64 -18.07 30.89
N ALA A 337 0.58 -16.73 30.97
CA ALA A 337 -0.64 -15.94 30.78
C ALA A 337 -1.87 -16.47 31.57
N GLY A 338 -1.66 -16.95 32.80
CA GLY A 338 -2.73 -17.46 33.68
C GLY A 338 -3.13 -18.92 33.46
N SER A 339 -2.43 -19.66 32.60
CA SER A 339 -2.61 -21.10 32.39
C SER A 339 -1.32 -21.88 32.64
N ASP A 340 -1.42 -23.10 33.16
CA ASP A 340 -0.26 -23.98 33.32
C ASP A 340 -0.01 -24.77 32.04
N ILE A 341 1.23 -24.70 31.53
CA ILE A 341 1.66 -25.38 30.30
C ILE A 341 2.84 -26.28 30.62
N ASP A 342 2.72 -27.53 30.19
CA ASP A 342 3.83 -28.49 30.22
C ASP A 342 4.75 -28.29 29.02
N LEU A 343 6.04 -28.07 29.28
CA LEU A 343 7.08 -27.93 28.26
C LEU A 343 8.39 -28.60 28.70
N CYS A 344 9.35 -28.71 27.79
CA CYS A 344 10.68 -29.26 28.06
C CYS A 344 11.66 -28.13 28.35
N VAL A 345 12.32 -28.13 29.51
CA VAL A 345 13.36 -27.14 29.86
C VAL A 345 14.72 -27.81 29.87
N LEU A 346 15.64 -27.31 29.03
CA LEU A 346 17.02 -27.77 29.04
C LEU A 346 17.75 -27.39 30.32
N GLN A 347 18.41 -28.38 30.92
CA GLN A 347 19.15 -28.23 32.19
C GLN A 347 20.67 -28.11 31.97
N GLY A 348 21.34 -27.37 32.86
CA GLY A 348 22.81 -27.37 33.01
C GLY A 348 23.59 -26.60 31.93
N LYS A 349 24.88 -26.94 31.73
CA LYS A 349 25.78 -26.28 30.76
C LYS A 349 25.37 -26.46 29.28
N TYR A 350 24.31 -27.21 29.01
CA TYR A 350 23.77 -27.51 27.69
C TYR A 350 22.75 -26.45 27.22
N MET A 351 22.98 -25.16 27.55
CA MET A 351 22.12 -24.02 27.19
C MET A 351 22.06 -23.72 25.68
N ARG A 352 22.65 -24.56 24.83
CA ARG A 352 22.55 -24.46 23.38
C ARG A 352 21.67 -25.59 22.88
N LEU A 353 20.44 -25.26 22.54
CA LEU A 353 19.76 -25.96 21.45
C LEU A 353 20.65 -25.73 20.25
N SER A 354 21.23 -26.80 19.70
CA SER A 354 21.96 -26.71 18.45
C SER A 354 21.05 -26.01 17.45
N GLN A 355 21.50 -24.87 16.92
CA GLN A 355 20.96 -24.34 15.66
C GLN A 355 21.27 -25.44 14.64
N CYS A 356 20.27 -26.27 14.34
CA CYS A 356 20.38 -27.24 13.26
C CYS A 356 20.21 -26.53 11.92
#